data_AF-A0A0M9VMN1-F1
#
_entry.id   AF-A0A0M9VMN1-F1
#
_cell.length_a   1.000
_cell.length_b   1.000
_cell.length_c   1.000
_cell.angle_alpha   90.00
_cell.angle_beta   90.00
_cell.angle_gamma   90.00
#
_symmetry.space_group_name_H-M   'P 1'
#
loop_
_entity.id
_entity.type
_entity.pdbx_description
1 polymer ?
#
loop_
_entity_poly.entity_id
_entity_poly.type
_entity_poly.pdbx_seq_one_letter_code
_entity_poly.pdbx_strand_id
1 'polypeptide(L)'
;MSSTRFSEQIRSLSNHDPDCWWTQTGCTTPKASGLSNDISSYPEPNTWGLTFDDGPECGHNEFYNYVQQQDLKATVFYIGSNVMNNPLQAQRGLADGHDICVHT
;
A
#
# COMPACT_ATOMS: atom_id res chain seq x y z
N MET A 1 7.77 35.21 -15.23
CA MET A 1 7.95 33.79 -14.85
C MET A 1 6.71 33.39 -14.07
N SER A 2 5.73 32.77 -14.73
CA SER A 2 4.48 32.38 -14.08
C SER A 2 4.70 31.06 -13.36
N SER A 3 4.61 31.07 -12.04
CA SER A 3 4.63 29.85 -11.23
C SER A 3 3.25 29.19 -11.36
N THR A 4 3.13 28.24 -12.27
CA THR A 4 2.01 27.29 -12.26
C THR A 4 2.22 26.33 -11.08
N ARG A 5 1.19 26.19 -10.23
CA ARG A 5 1.23 25.23 -9.11
C ARG A 5 1.31 23.82 -9.68
N PHE A 6 2.03 22.91 -9.00
CA PHE A 6 2.14 21.50 -9.39
C PHE A 6 0.76 20.85 -9.64
N SER A 7 -0.26 21.29 -8.90
CA SER A 7 -1.67 20.89 -9.07
C SER A 7 -2.29 21.26 -10.42
N GLU A 8 -1.88 22.37 -11.04
CA GLU A 8 -2.40 22.84 -12.33
C GLU A 8 -1.75 22.08 -13.49
N GLN A 9 -0.52 21.60 -13.31
CA GLN A 9 0.21 20.82 -14.32
C GLN A 9 -0.33 19.39 -14.45
N ILE A 10 -0.89 18.82 -13.37
CA ILE A 10 -1.57 17.50 -13.42
C ILE A 10 -2.89 17.57 -14.19
N ARG A 11 -3.63 18.70 -14.11
CA ARG A 11 -4.91 18.87 -14.83
C ARG A 11 -4.75 19.00 -16.34
N SER A 12 -3.55 19.25 -16.87
CA SER A 12 -3.29 19.32 -18.31
C SER A 12 -2.79 18.00 -18.91
N LEU A 13 -2.60 16.94 -18.11
CA LEU A 13 -2.38 15.61 -18.64
C LEU A 13 -3.70 15.18 -19.30
N SER A 14 -3.66 15.00 -20.62
CA SER A 14 -4.79 14.51 -21.42
C SER A 14 -5.58 13.44 -20.67
N ASN A 15 -6.92 13.42 -20.78
CA ASN A 15 -7.79 12.30 -20.34
C ASN A 15 -7.44 10.93 -20.99
N HIS A 16 -6.30 10.85 -21.67
CA HIS A 16 -5.68 9.66 -22.20
C HIS A 16 -4.81 9.05 -21.10
N ASP A 17 -5.33 7.99 -20.49
CA ASP A 17 -4.67 7.22 -19.44
C ASP A 17 -4.30 5.84 -20.02
N PRO A 18 -3.20 5.68 -20.77
CA PRO A 18 -2.91 4.41 -21.43
C PRO A 18 -2.56 3.28 -20.45
N ASP A 19 -2.15 3.60 -19.22
CA ASP A 19 -1.56 2.65 -18.28
C ASP A 19 -2.39 2.40 -17.01
N CYS A 20 -3.59 2.99 -16.88
CA CYS A 20 -4.43 2.90 -15.68
C CYS A 20 -3.81 3.61 -14.46
N TRP A 21 -3.71 4.94 -14.52
CA TRP A 21 -3.15 5.77 -13.46
C TRP A 21 -4.20 6.14 -12.43
N TRP A 22 -4.15 5.50 -11.26
CA TRP A 22 -5.03 5.81 -10.13
C TRP A 22 -5.08 7.31 -9.80
N THR A 23 -3.92 7.97 -9.69
CA THR A 23 -3.84 9.41 -9.36
C THR A 23 -4.49 10.32 -10.40
N GLN A 24 -4.58 9.89 -11.67
CA GLN A 24 -5.12 10.71 -12.76
C GLN A 24 -6.61 10.47 -12.98
N THR A 25 -7.03 9.21 -13.06
CA THR A 25 -8.38 8.82 -13.49
C THR A 25 -9.14 8.00 -12.44
N GLY A 26 -8.50 7.60 -11.34
CA GLY A 26 -9.06 6.64 -10.38
C GLY A 26 -9.20 5.23 -10.99
N CYS A 27 -8.44 4.92 -12.04
CA CYS A 27 -8.50 3.62 -12.68
C CYS A 27 -8.00 2.51 -11.72
N THR A 28 -8.78 1.43 -11.60
CA THR A 28 -8.49 0.22 -10.78
C THR A 28 -8.48 -1.06 -11.59
N THR A 29 -8.71 -0.95 -12.90
CA THR A 29 -8.81 -2.07 -13.81
C THR A 29 -7.64 -1.97 -14.77
N PRO A 30 -6.53 -2.70 -14.51
CA PRO A 30 -5.34 -2.60 -15.32
C PRO A 30 -5.63 -2.86 -16.80
N LYS A 31 -4.94 -2.11 -17.67
CA LYS A 31 -5.08 -2.23 -19.13
C LYS A 31 -4.18 -3.31 -19.71
N ALA A 32 -3.16 -3.73 -18.95
CA ALA A 32 -2.30 -4.85 -19.31
C ALA A 32 -2.99 -6.19 -19.06
N SER A 33 -2.82 -7.13 -19.99
CA SER A 33 -3.41 -8.46 -19.90
C SER A 33 -2.75 -9.30 -18.80
N GLY A 34 -3.56 -10.03 -18.02
CA GLY A 34 -3.09 -10.98 -17.02
C GLY A 34 -2.90 -10.39 -15.62
N LEU A 35 -3.18 -9.10 -15.43
CA LEU A 35 -3.22 -8.47 -14.11
C LEU A 35 -4.64 -8.55 -13.52
N SER A 36 -4.70 -8.78 -12.21
CA SER A 36 -5.94 -8.65 -11.44
C SER A 36 -6.31 -7.17 -11.26
N ASN A 37 -7.59 -6.90 -11.03
CA ASN A 37 -8.04 -5.56 -10.66
C ASN A 37 -7.44 -5.13 -9.31
N ASP A 38 -7.20 -3.84 -9.16
CA ASP A 38 -6.75 -3.24 -7.91
C ASP A 38 -7.84 -3.38 -6.84
N ILE A 39 -7.41 -3.72 -5.63
CA ILE A 39 -8.28 -3.75 -4.46
C ILE A 39 -8.31 -2.33 -3.87
N SER A 40 -9.33 -1.56 -4.23
CA SER A 40 -9.53 -0.18 -3.74
C SER A 40 -10.62 -0.05 -2.68
N SER A 41 -11.38 -1.11 -2.43
CA SER A 41 -12.45 -1.16 -1.43
C SER A 41 -12.72 -2.60 -0.99
N TYR A 42 -13.31 -2.76 0.19
CA TYR A 42 -13.80 -4.05 0.67
C TYR A 42 -15.26 -4.25 0.26
N PRO A 43 -15.64 -5.45 -0.20
CA PRO A 43 -17.03 -5.75 -0.56
C PRO A 43 -17.94 -5.84 0.68
N GLU A 44 -17.37 -6.17 1.84
CA GLU A 44 -18.11 -6.26 3.09
C GLU A 44 -18.32 -4.87 3.70
N PRO A 45 -19.57 -4.46 3.96
CA PRO A 45 -19.87 -3.17 4.56
C PRO A 45 -19.26 -3.03 5.97
N ASN A 46 -18.81 -1.83 6.30
CA ASN A 46 -18.20 -1.50 7.60
C ASN A 46 -16.88 -2.23 7.89
N THR A 47 -16.22 -2.80 6.88
CA THR A 47 -14.89 -3.41 7.01
C THR A 47 -13.79 -2.41 6.63
N TRP A 48 -12.75 -2.32 7.45
CA TRP A 48 -11.60 -1.45 7.23
C TRP A 48 -10.38 -2.30 6.89
N GLY A 49 -9.74 -2.01 5.75
CA GLY A 49 -8.44 -2.58 5.40
C GLY A 49 -7.32 -1.77 6.02
N LEU A 50 -6.74 -2.28 7.12
CA LEU A 50 -5.64 -1.61 7.79
C LEU A 50 -4.32 -1.90 7.07
N THR A 51 -3.71 -0.89 6.47
CA THR A 51 -2.45 -1.03 5.73
C THR A 51 -1.35 -0.13 6.29
N PHE A 52 -0.11 -0.62 6.27
CA PHE A 52 1.08 0.16 6.65
C PHE A 52 2.21 -0.07 5.65
N ASP A 53 2.83 1.02 5.21
CA ASP A 53 3.87 1.01 4.19
C ASP A 53 5.26 1.19 4.81
N ASP A 54 6.29 1.04 4.00
CA ASP A 54 7.70 1.32 4.30
C ASP A 54 8.37 0.46 5.40
N GLY A 55 7.67 -0.50 5.99
CA GLY A 55 8.23 -1.40 7.00
C GLY A 55 9.22 -2.45 6.44
N PRO A 56 9.74 -3.36 7.29
CA PRO A 56 9.73 -3.31 8.75
C PRO A 56 10.87 -2.44 9.31
N GLU A 57 10.64 -1.87 10.49
CA GLU A 57 11.61 -0.99 11.19
C GLU A 57 11.83 -1.43 12.64
N CYS A 58 12.71 -0.73 13.38
CA CYS A 58 13.08 -1.14 14.74
C CYS A 58 11.87 -1.17 15.71
N GLY A 59 10.88 -0.30 15.52
CA GLY A 59 9.66 -0.21 16.34
C GLY A 59 8.58 -1.26 16.02
N HIS A 60 8.77 -2.10 15.00
CA HIS A 60 7.70 -3.00 14.53
C HIS A 60 7.21 -4.00 15.58
N ASN A 61 8.04 -4.35 16.58
CA ASN A 61 7.59 -5.24 17.64
C ASN A 61 6.52 -4.61 18.53
N GLU A 62 6.65 -3.32 18.85
CA GLU A 62 5.64 -2.59 19.60
C GLU A 62 4.36 -2.44 18.79
N PHE A 63 4.50 -2.15 17.49
CA PHE A 63 3.40 -2.12 16.55
C PHE A 63 2.61 -3.44 16.54
N TYR A 64 3.27 -4.58 16.31
CA TYR A 64 2.59 -5.88 16.31
C TYR A 64 1.95 -6.23 17.64
N ASN A 65 2.63 -5.91 18.76
CA ASN A 65 2.04 -6.12 20.08
C ASN A 65 0.74 -5.33 20.24
N TYR A 66 0.71 -4.08 19.79
CA TYR A 66 -0.48 -3.24 19.84
C TYR A 66 -1.59 -3.79 18.94
N VAL A 67 -1.29 -4.12 17.68
CA VAL A 67 -2.28 -4.66 16.73
C VAL A 67 -2.87 -5.98 17.24
N GLN A 68 -2.04 -6.87 17.79
CA GLN A 68 -2.49 -8.11 18.43
C GLN A 68 -3.36 -7.85 19.67
N GLN A 69 -3.01 -6.87 20.51
CA GLN A 69 -3.83 -6.49 21.68
C GLN A 69 -5.22 -5.98 21.28
N GLN A 70 -5.35 -5.38 20.10
CA GLN A 70 -6.65 -4.94 19.57
C GLN A 70 -7.42 -6.07 18.86
N ASP A 71 -6.89 -7.30 18.82
CA ASP A 71 -7.43 -8.43 18.06
C ASP A 71 -7.61 -8.10 16.57
N LEU A 72 -6.65 -7.37 16.00
CA LEU A 72 -6.65 -6.94 14.61
C LEU A 72 -5.58 -7.66 13.79
N LYS A 73 -5.80 -7.67 12.47
CA LYS A 73 -4.80 -8.00 11.45
C LYS A 73 -4.59 -6.78 10.55
N ALA A 74 -3.46 -6.77 9.85
CA ALA A 74 -3.05 -5.68 8.97
C ALA A 74 -2.39 -6.25 7.73
N THR A 75 -2.40 -5.48 6.65
CA THR A 75 -1.55 -5.71 5.47
C THR A 75 -0.35 -4.78 5.57
N VAL A 76 0.86 -5.34 5.53
CA VAL A 76 2.10 -4.58 5.65
C VAL A 76 2.86 -4.63 4.33
N PHE A 77 3.14 -3.46 3.76
CA PHE A 77 3.90 -3.30 2.53
C PHE A 77 5.35 -3.01 2.88
N TYR A 78 6.24 -3.97 2.65
CA TYR A 78 7.64 -3.87 3.05
C TYR A 78 8.57 -3.41 1.94
N ILE A 79 9.53 -2.55 2.30
CA ILE A 79 10.69 -2.25 1.45
C ILE A 79 11.71 -3.37 1.61
N GLY A 80 12.25 -3.87 0.49
CA GLY A 80 13.21 -4.99 0.49
C GLY A 80 14.46 -4.74 1.34
N SER A 81 15.03 -3.54 1.31
CA SER A 81 16.18 -3.19 2.15
C SER A 81 15.87 -3.20 3.65
N ASN A 82 14.64 -2.86 4.03
CA ASN A 82 14.18 -2.88 5.41
C ASN A 82 13.98 -4.30 5.92
N VAL A 83 13.51 -5.21 5.06
CA VAL A 83 13.47 -6.66 5.37
C VAL A 83 14.88 -7.20 5.61
N MET A 84 15.87 -6.79 4.80
CA MET A 84 17.27 -7.21 5.01
C MET A 84 17.85 -6.71 6.33
N ASN A 85 17.46 -5.50 6.76
CA ASN A 85 17.92 -4.91 8.01
C ASN A 85 17.17 -5.45 9.25
N ASN A 86 15.88 -5.77 9.12
CA ASN A 86 15.00 -6.21 10.20
C ASN A 86 14.27 -7.53 9.86
N PRO A 87 14.99 -8.62 9.55
CA PRO A 87 14.40 -9.84 9.01
C PRO A 87 13.48 -10.56 10.00
N LEU A 88 13.76 -10.47 11.30
CA LEU A 88 12.93 -11.10 12.33
C LEU A 88 11.57 -10.40 12.47
N GLN A 89 11.53 -9.08 12.29
CA GLN A 89 10.29 -8.30 12.28
C GLN A 89 9.46 -8.60 11.03
N ALA A 90 10.11 -8.82 9.88
CA ALA A 90 9.43 -9.28 8.67
C ALA A 90 8.81 -10.68 8.87
N GLN A 91 9.59 -11.62 9.41
CA GLN A 91 9.12 -12.98 9.71
C GLN A 91 7.98 -12.98 10.73
N ARG A 92 8.06 -12.10 11.73
CA ARG A 92 7.00 -11.95 12.72
C ARG A 92 5.69 -11.48 12.09
N GLY A 93 5.74 -10.58 11.10
CA GLY A 93 4.54 -10.18 10.35
C GLY A 93 3.77 -11.39 9.82
N LEU A 94 4.49 -12.34 9.22
CA LEU A 94 3.90 -13.58 8.72
C LEU A 94 3.42 -14.49 9.86
N ALA A 95 4.25 -14.67 10.90
CA ALA A 95 3.95 -15.55 12.02
C ALA A 95 2.73 -15.10 12.83
N ASP A 96 2.53 -13.78 12.97
CA ASP A 96 1.39 -13.18 13.66
C ASP A 96 0.15 -13.12 12.76
N GLY A 97 0.24 -13.55 11.49
CA GLY A 97 -0.90 -13.69 10.56
C GLY A 97 -1.29 -12.40 9.84
N HIS A 98 -0.36 -11.47 9.65
CA HIS A 98 -0.54 -10.29 8.79
C HIS A 98 -0.34 -10.67 7.32
N ASP A 99 -0.98 -9.93 6.41
CA ASP A 99 -0.68 -10.04 4.99
C ASP A 99 0.60 -9.27 4.69
N ILE A 100 1.55 -9.90 3.99
CA ILE A 100 2.80 -9.24 3.58
C ILE A 100 2.74 -8.92 2.10
N CYS A 101 2.96 -7.66 1.78
CA CYS A 101 3.04 -7.14 0.43
C CYS A 101 4.38 -6.44 0.20
N VAL A 102 4.69 -6.16 -1.07
CA VAL A 102 5.94 -5.51 -1.49
C VAL A 102 5.70 -4.01 -1.62
N HIS A 103 6.62 -3.21 -1.06
CA HIS A 103 6.71 -1.75 -1.24
C HIS A 103 8.07 -1.38 -1.88
N THR A 104 8.36 -2.08 -2.98
CA THR A 104 9.63 -2.16 -3.74
C THR A 104 10.74 -3.01 -3.13
#